data_AF-A0A7S2EIQ8-F1
#
_entry.id   AF-A0A7S2EIQ8-F1
#
_cell.length_a   1.000
_cell.length_b   1.000
_cell.length_c   1.000
_cell.angle_alpha   90.00
_cell.angle_beta   90.00
_cell.angle_gamma   90.00
#
_symmetry.space_group_name_H-M   'P 1'
#
loop_
_entity.id
_entity.type
_entity.pdbx_description
1 polymer ?
#
loop_
_entity_poly.entity_id
_entity_poly.type
_entity_poly.pdbx_seq_one_letter_code
_entity_poly.pdbx_strand_id
1 'polypeptide(L)'
;KRRRSVPSTSPWQEQDRSRNLETKLLRLMTLRSRRLRRNDHQKPTHYRHPVLIISTIMASASEPKRGERIDYEYLYKILLIGDASVGKSCLLLRYTDDTFSNKQTATIGVDFKIRTIDLDDKAIKLQLWDTAGQERFRTVVRSFYRGAHGVIVVYDVTDMESFNNVTRWFDEVARFSTHAVKILVGNKSDLQSERAVPTELGREVAKRYGIGFVETSALTSQNVEQAFITIAYLKIQNRATFQNQIIL
;
A
#
# COMPACT_ATOMS: atom_id res chain seq x y z
N LYS A 1 43.80 20.72 -11.82
CA LYS A 1 42.95 19.77 -11.05
C LYS A 1 41.48 20.00 -11.43
N ARG A 2 40.95 19.28 -12.44
CA ARG A 2 39.54 19.37 -12.87
C ARG A 2 38.66 18.56 -11.90
N ARG A 3 37.68 19.21 -11.25
CA ARG A 3 36.61 18.56 -10.48
C ARG A 3 35.74 17.76 -11.46
N ARG A 4 35.63 16.44 -11.27
CA ARG A 4 34.66 15.60 -12.00
C ARG A 4 33.27 15.81 -11.37
N SER A 5 32.33 16.29 -12.15
CA SER A 5 30.90 16.30 -11.82
C SER A 5 30.37 14.87 -11.78
N VAL A 6 29.69 14.50 -10.70
CA VAL A 6 28.95 13.24 -10.59
C VAL A 6 27.72 13.35 -11.51
N PRO A 7 27.44 12.39 -12.41
CA PRO A 7 26.25 12.47 -13.25
C PRO A 7 25.00 12.24 -12.39
N SER A 8 24.03 13.15 -12.45
CA SER A 8 22.70 12.91 -11.92
C SER A 8 22.03 11.80 -12.72
N THR A 9 21.79 10.64 -12.10
CA THR A 9 21.04 9.56 -12.71
C THR A 9 19.59 9.98 -12.91
N SER A 10 19.09 9.81 -14.13
CA SER A 10 17.70 10.09 -14.48
C SER A 10 16.74 9.22 -13.64
N PRO A 11 15.60 9.75 -13.16
CA PRO A 11 14.59 8.97 -12.43
C PRO A 11 14.20 7.67 -13.14
N TRP A 12 14.19 7.70 -14.48
CA TRP A 12 13.91 6.56 -15.35
C TRP A 12 14.94 5.42 -15.21
N GLN A 13 16.22 5.75 -15.02
CA GLN A 13 17.29 4.75 -14.88
C GLN A 13 17.27 4.04 -13.53
N GLU A 14 16.82 4.73 -12.48
CA GLU A 14 16.69 4.15 -11.13
C GLU A 14 15.44 3.27 -11.03
N GLN A 15 14.35 3.66 -11.71
CA GLN A 15 13.15 2.87 -11.89
C GLN A 15 13.43 1.59 -12.69
N ASP A 16 14.17 1.67 -13.81
CA ASP A 16 14.57 0.50 -14.62
C ASP A 16 15.49 -0.49 -13.89
N ARG A 17 16.40 0.00 -13.04
CA ARG A 17 17.22 -0.88 -12.19
C ARG A 17 16.38 -1.62 -11.15
N SER A 18 15.35 -0.98 -10.59
CA SER A 18 14.40 -1.65 -9.69
C SER A 18 13.54 -2.70 -10.39
N ARG A 19 13.06 -2.41 -11.61
CA ARG A 19 12.33 -3.36 -12.46
C ARG A 19 13.14 -4.62 -12.76
N ASN A 20 14.45 -4.47 -13.00
CA ASN A 20 15.34 -5.60 -13.26
C ASN A 20 15.52 -6.50 -12.03
N LEU A 21 15.54 -5.94 -10.83
CA LEU A 21 15.63 -6.68 -9.57
C LEU A 21 14.31 -7.39 -9.24
N GLU A 22 13.17 -6.74 -9.40
CA GLU A 22 11.86 -7.35 -9.21
C GLU A 22 11.63 -8.48 -10.22
N THR A 23 11.95 -8.27 -11.49
CA THR A 23 11.87 -9.31 -12.54
C THR A 23 12.82 -10.47 -12.27
N LYS A 24 14.04 -10.21 -11.77
CA LYS A 24 15.00 -11.26 -11.37
C LYS A 24 14.55 -12.02 -10.13
N LEU A 25 14.03 -11.32 -9.12
CA LEU A 25 13.47 -11.93 -7.90
C LEU A 25 12.23 -12.76 -8.24
N LEU A 26 11.37 -12.27 -9.13
CA LEU A 26 10.24 -13.02 -9.69
C LEU A 26 10.71 -14.29 -10.38
N ARG A 27 11.69 -14.20 -11.29
CA ARG A 27 12.27 -15.40 -11.94
C ARG A 27 12.86 -16.37 -10.92
N LEU A 28 13.60 -15.89 -9.92
CA LEU A 28 14.20 -16.72 -8.87
C LEU A 28 13.14 -17.39 -7.98
N MET A 29 12.09 -16.66 -7.61
CA MET A 29 10.98 -17.18 -6.82
C MET A 29 10.18 -18.21 -7.64
N THR A 30 9.81 -17.89 -8.88
CA THR A 30 9.14 -18.82 -9.80
C THR A 30 9.97 -20.09 -10.04
N LEU A 31 11.29 -19.98 -10.21
CA LEU A 31 12.19 -21.13 -10.36
C LEU A 31 12.27 -21.97 -9.08
N ARG A 32 12.32 -21.35 -7.88
CA ARG A 32 12.23 -22.07 -6.59
C ARG A 32 10.90 -22.81 -6.44
N SER A 33 9.78 -22.22 -6.87
CA SER A 33 8.48 -22.90 -6.84
C SER A 33 8.37 -24.07 -7.82
N ARG A 34 9.03 -24.02 -9.00
CA ARG A 34 9.15 -25.19 -9.91
C ARG A 34 9.99 -26.32 -9.30
N ARG A 35 11.00 -25.98 -8.49
CA ARG A 35 11.83 -26.95 -7.76
C ARG A 35 11.09 -27.61 -6.59
N LEU A 36 10.24 -26.85 -5.88
CA LEU A 36 9.41 -27.36 -4.78
C LEU A 36 8.27 -28.27 -5.28
N ARG A 37 7.67 -27.99 -6.46
CA ARG A 37 6.67 -28.85 -7.10
C ARG A 37 7.18 -30.26 -7.43
N ARG A 38 8.49 -30.45 -7.62
CA ARG A 38 9.07 -31.78 -7.87
C ARG A 38 9.11 -32.67 -6.63
N ASN A 39 9.01 -32.10 -5.42
CA ASN A 39 9.19 -32.82 -4.16
C ASN A 39 7.91 -33.02 -3.33
N ASP A 40 6.77 -32.45 -3.72
CA ASP A 40 5.57 -32.44 -2.87
C ASP A 40 4.36 -32.96 -3.66
N HIS A 41 4.20 -34.29 -3.72
CA HIS A 41 3.06 -34.98 -4.37
C HIS A 41 1.87 -35.21 -3.42
N GLN A 42 1.85 -34.58 -2.23
CA GLN A 42 0.91 -34.98 -1.19
C GLN A 42 0.47 -33.84 -0.26
N LYS A 43 -0.02 -32.72 -0.80
CA LYS A 43 -0.76 -31.71 0.01
C LYS A 43 -1.96 -31.11 -0.72
N PRO A 44 -3.04 -30.78 0.01
CA PRO A 44 -4.35 -30.42 -0.57
C PRO A 44 -4.32 -29.08 -1.32
N THR A 45 -5.20 -28.99 -2.32
CA THR A 45 -5.35 -27.93 -3.33
C THR A 45 -5.65 -26.52 -2.80
N HIS A 46 -5.85 -26.34 -1.49
CA HIS A 46 -6.14 -25.05 -0.87
C HIS A 46 -4.90 -24.22 -0.50
N TYR A 47 -3.70 -24.79 -0.54
CA TYR A 47 -2.45 -24.03 -0.39
C TYR A 47 -1.89 -23.66 -1.77
N ARG A 48 -2.35 -22.54 -2.34
CA ARG A 48 -1.58 -21.89 -3.41
C ARG A 48 -0.30 -21.34 -2.79
N HIS A 49 0.83 -22.00 -3.07
CA HIS A 49 2.16 -21.61 -2.58
C HIS A 49 2.36 -20.09 -2.72
N PRO A 50 2.85 -19.36 -1.70
CA PRO A 50 2.93 -17.88 -1.69
C PRO A 50 3.54 -17.28 -2.96
N VAL A 51 4.48 -17.99 -3.58
CA VAL A 51 5.15 -17.61 -4.83
C VAL A 51 4.20 -17.51 -6.03
N LEU A 52 3.22 -18.39 -6.15
CA LEU A 52 2.29 -18.39 -7.28
C LEU A 52 1.33 -17.21 -7.21
N ILE A 53 0.85 -16.90 -6.01
CA ILE A 53 0.01 -15.73 -5.74
C ILE A 53 0.76 -14.46 -6.15
N ILE A 54 2.01 -14.31 -5.73
CA ILE A 54 2.86 -13.17 -6.11
C ILE A 54 3.04 -13.07 -7.63
N SER A 55 3.27 -14.19 -8.33
CA SER A 55 3.46 -14.15 -9.79
C SER A 55 2.22 -13.69 -10.57
N THR A 56 1.03 -14.11 -10.14
CA THR A 56 -0.23 -13.68 -10.76
C THR A 56 -0.52 -12.21 -10.48
N ILE A 57 -0.31 -11.77 -9.25
CA ILE A 57 -0.50 -10.37 -8.87
C ILE A 57 0.44 -9.44 -9.65
N MET A 58 1.71 -9.82 -9.77
CA MET A 58 2.70 -9.02 -10.52
C MET A 58 2.40 -8.97 -12.01
N ALA A 59 1.79 -10.01 -12.59
CA ALA A 59 1.29 -9.97 -13.95
C ALA A 59 0.12 -8.97 -14.10
N SER A 60 -0.81 -8.93 -13.14
CA SER A 60 -1.91 -7.96 -13.12
C SER A 60 -1.45 -6.52 -12.87
N ALA A 61 -0.33 -6.35 -12.15
CA ALA A 61 0.29 -5.04 -11.91
C ALA A 61 1.23 -4.57 -13.03
N SER A 62 1.42 -5.38 -14.08
CA SER A 62 2.33 -5.05 -15.19
C SER A 62 1.82 -3.89 -16.05
N GLU A 63 2.77 -3.17 -16.67
CA GLU A 63 2.47 -2.02 -17.54
C GLU A 63 1.74 -2.44 -18.83
N PRO A 64 0.96 -1.52 -19.44
CA PRO A 64 0.24 -1.78 -20.68
C PRO A 64 1.17 -2.29 -21.78
N LYS A 65 0.66 -3.19 -22.61
CA LYS A 65 1.46 -3.79 -23.69
C LYS A 65 1.78 -2.74 -24.75
N ARG A 66 2.94 -2.88 -25.39
CA ARG A 66 3.37 -1.97 -26.46
C ARG A 66 2.29 -1.89 -27.55
N GLY A 67 1.65 -0.72 -27.70
CA GLY A 67 0.56 -0.48 -28.65
C GLY A 67 -0.84 -0.31 -28.04
N GLU A 68 -0.99 -0.50 -26.73
CA GLU A 68 -2.24 -0.28 -26.01
C GLU A 68 -2.46 1.23 -25.73
N ARG A 69 -3.68 1.72 -25.96
CA ARG A 69 -4.04 3.11 -25.69
C ARG A 69 -4.04 3.31 -24.17
N ILE A 70 -3.18 4.21 -23.69
CA ILE A 70 -3.13 4.59 -22.27
C ILE A 70 -4.27 5.58 -22.03
N ASP A 71 -5.24 5.18 -21.21
CA ASP A 71 -6.43 5.96 -20.83
C ASP A 71 -6.23 6.75 -19.52
N TYR A 72 -4.99 6.87 -19.04
CA TYR A 72 -4.64 7.56 -17.80
C TYR A 72 -3.35 8.37 -17.95
N GLU A 73 -3.25 9.46 -17.20
CA GLU A 73 -2.05 10.31 -17.17
C GLU A 73 -1.04 9.86 -16.11
N TYR A 74 -1.54 9.35 -14.98
CA TYR A 74 -0.71 8.94 -13.85
C TYR A 74 -1.01 7.50 -13.43
N LEU A 75 0.03 6.76 -13.04
CA LEU A 75 -0.06 5.44 -12.44
C LEU A 75 0.58 5.48 -11.05
N TYR A 76 -0.21 5.28 -10.00
CA TYR A 76 0.29 5.29 -8.63
C TYR A 76 0.12 3.95 -7.94
N LYS A 77 1.25 3.45 -7.44
CA LYS A 77 1.36 2.28 -6.57
C LYS A 77 1.11 2.70 -5.12
N ILE A 78 -0.01 2.29 -4.55
CA ILE A 78 -0.41 2.59 -3.17
C ILE A 78 -0.39 1.32 -2.34
N LEU A 79 0.34 1.33 -1.21
CA LEU A 79 0.36 0.21 -0.27
C LEU A 79 -0.48 0.51 0.96
N LEU A 80 -1.25 -0.48 1.42
CA LEU A 80 -1.89 -0.46 2.72
C LEU A 80 -1.08 -1.33 3.68
N ILE A 81 -0.63 -0.75 4.80
CA ILE A 81 0.12 -1.45 5.85
C ILE A 81 -0.49 -1.16 7.23
N GLY A 82 -0.15 -1.98 8.22
CA GLY A 82 -0.74 -1.94 9.55
C GLY A 82 -0.92 -3.34 10.11
N ASP A 83 -1.26 -3.43 11.38
CA ASP A 83 -1.40 -4.71 12.09
C ASP A 83 -2.50 -5.60 11.52
N ALA A 84 -2.50 -6.88 11.90
CA ALA A 84 -3.58 -7.77 11.54
C ALA A 84 -4.92 -7.24 12.09
N SER A 85 -6.04 -7.52 11.40
CA SER A 85 -7.40 -7.18 11.84
C SER A 85 -7.79 -5.69 11.99
N VAL A 86 -6.89 -4.74 11.69
CA VAL A 86 -7.22 -3.30 11.67
C VAL A 86 -8.17 -2.89 10.54
N GLY A 87 -8.43 -3.79 9.59
CA GLY A 87 -9.42 -3.59 8.52
C GLY A 87 -8.87 -3.04 7.19
N LYS A 88 -7.57 -3.23 6.89
CA LYS A 88 -6.97 -2.87 5.59
C LYS A 88 -7.73 -3.44 4.39
N SER A 89 -8.02 -4.75 4.41
CA SER A 89 -8.76 -5.42 3.35
C SER A 89 -10.21 -4.93 3.30
N CYS A 90 -10.86 -4.64 4.43
CA CYS A 90 -12.19 -4.02 4.45
C CYS A 90 -12.18 -2.64 3.79
N LEU A 91 -11.17 -1.80 4.09
CA LEU A 91 -11.03 -0.49 3.47
C LEU A 91 -10.81 -0.60 1.96
N LEU A 92 -9.94 -1.53 1.52
CA LEU A 92 -9.70 -1.76 0.11
C LEU A 92 -10.97 -2.20 -0.61
N LEU A 93 -11.68 -3.21 -0.10
CA LEU A 93 -12.92 -3.69 -0.70
C LEU A 93 -14.03 -2.65 -0.69
N ARG A 94 -14.18 -1.89 0.41
CA ARG A 94 -15.14 -0.80 0.49
C ARG A 94 -14.83 0.28 -0.56
N TYR A 95 -13.55 0.60 -0.75
CA TYR A 95 -13.15 1.57 -1.76
C TYR A 95 -13.34 1.05 -3.19
N THR A 96 -13.04 -0.22 -3.50
CA THR A 96 -13.04 -0.68 -4.90
C THR A 96 -14.38 -1.23 -5.36
N ASP A 97 -15.11 -1.90 -4.46
CA ASP A 97 -16.29 -2.69 -4.79
C ASP A 97 -17.55 -2.17 -4.07
N ASP A 98 -17.42 -1.14 -3.21
CA ASP A 98 -18.46 -0.67 -2.28
C ASP A 98 -19.13 -1.79 -1.47
N THR A 99 -18.32 -2.76 -1.06
CA THR A 99 -18.79 -3.89 -0.25
C THR A 99 -18.08 -3.96 1.10
N PHE A 100 -18.77 -4.55 2.06
CA PHE A 100 -18.23 -4.84 3.38
C PHE A 100 -18.72 -6.20 3.87
N SER A 101 -17.84 -6.93 4.54
CA SER A 101 -18.16 -8.24 5.14
C SER A 101 -17.53 -8.34 6.53
N ASN A 102 -18.36 -8.65 7.52
CA ASN A 102 -17.91 -8.96 8.88
C ASN A 102 -17.13 -10.29 8.98
N LYS A 103 -17.18 -11.13 7.94
CA LYS A 103 -16.55 -12.46 7.92
C LYS A 103 -15.19 -12.45 7.22
N GLN A 104 -14.40 -11.39 7.36
CA GLN A 104 -13.06 -11.38 6.78
C GLN A 104 -12.15 -12.35 7.52
N THR A 105 -11.65 -13.34 6.80
CA THR A 105 -10.56 -14.20 7.25
C THR A 105 -9.23 -13.45 7.12
N ALA A 106 -8.22 -13.87 7.89
CA ALA A 106 -6.91 -13.25 7.83
C ALA A 106 -6.34 -13.30 6.39
N THR A 107 -5.92 -12.14 5.88
CA THR A 107 -5.30 -12.03 4.55
C THR A 107 -4.01 -12.84 4.51
N ILE A 108 -3.94 -13.81 3.60
CA ILE A 108 -2.74 -14.63 3.36
C ILE A 108 -1.98 -14.01 2.18
N GLY A 109 -0.82 -13.39 2.46
CA GLY A 109 0.01 -12.77 1.43
C GLY A 109 -0.36 -11.32 1.14
N VAL A 110 -0.68 -11.02 -0.12
CA VAL A 110 -0.99 -9.67 -0.61
C VAL A 110 -2.17 -9.78 -1.58
N ASP A 111 -3.12 -8.86 -1.52
CA ASP A 111 -4.18 -8.72 -2.51
C ASP A 111 -3.96 -7.44 -3.35
N PHE A 112 -4.49 -7.44 -4.57
CA PHE A 112 -4.24 -6.39 -5.54
C PHE A 112 -5.51 -5.99 -6.29
N LYS A 113 -5.80 -4.70 -6.26
CA LYS A 113 -6.91 -4.09 -6.98
C LYS A 113 -6.42 -2.90 -7.81
N ILE A 114 -7.14 -2.62 -8.89
CA ILE A 114 -6.92 -1.42 -9.71
C ILE A 114 -8.20 -0.61 -9.68
N ARG A 115 -8.09 0.70 -9.45
CA ARG A 115 -9.18 1.66 -9.63
C ARG A 115 -8.63 2.89 -10.33
N THR A 116 -9.30 3.34 -11.40
CA THR A 116 -9.01 4.63 -12.03
C THR A 116 -9.91 5.68 -11.41
N ILE A 117 -9.34 6.84 -11.07
CA ILE A 117 -10.06 8.01 -10.56
C ILE A 117 -9.73 9.23 -11.42
N ASP A 118 -10.65 10.19 -11.48
CA ASP A 118 -10.39 11.50 -12.06
C ASP A 118 -10.13 12.50 -10.92
N LEU A 119 -9.00 13.20 -10.97
CA LEU A 119 -8.61 14.18 -9.96
C LEU A 119 -7.91 15.36 -10.64
N ASP A 120 -8.42 16.58 -10.43
CA ASP A 120 -7.95 17.80 -11.11
C ASP A 120 -7.90 17.63 -12.65
N ASP A 121 -8.97 17.10 -13.25
CA ASP A 121 -9.12 16.77 -14.68
C ASP A 121 -8.09 15.76 -15.23
N LYS A 122 -7.40 15.04 -14.34
CA LYS A 122 -6.40 14.03 -14.69
C LYS A 122 -6.89 12.65 -14.34
N ALA A 123 -6.88 11.75 -15.31
CA ALA A 123 -7.15 10.34 -15.08
C ALA A 123 -5.95 9.68 -14.40
N ILE A 124 -6.16 9.11 -13.21
CA ILE A 124 -5.15 8.47 -12.38
C ILE A 124 -5.51 7.02 -12.14
N LYS A 125 -4.66 6.11 -12.59
CA LYS A 125 -4.78 4.69 -12.30
C LYS A 125 -4.08 4.37 -10.98
N LEU A 126 -4.86 3.94 -9.99
CA LEU A 126 -4.35 3.49 -8.71
C LEU A 126 -4.16 1.97 -8.73
N GLN A 127 -2.95 1.53 -8.40
CA GLN A 127 -2.59 0.15 -8.11
C GLN A 127 -2.56 -0.01 -6.59
N LEU A 128 -3.57 -0.68 -6.04
CA LEU A 128 -3.80 -0.79 -4.61
C LEU A 128 -3.33 -2.16 -4.11
N TRP A 129 -2.41 -2.14 -3.16
CA TRP A 129 -1.77 -3.33 -2.60
C TRP A 129 -2.18 -3.49 -1.15
N ASP A 130 -3.09 -4.42 -0.87
CA ASP A 130 -3.45 -4.80 0.48
C ASP A 130 -2.49 -5.87 1.00
N THR A 131 -1.88 -5.61 2.16
CA THR A 131 -0.82 -6.46 2.70
C THR A 131 -1.30 -7.23 3.93
N ALA A 132 -0.84 -8.47 4.10
CA ALA A 132 -1.08 -9.20 5.33
C ALA A 132 -0.43 -8.46 6.52
N GLY A 133 -1.24 -8.18 7.54
CA GLY A 133 -0.76 -7.55 8.78
C GLY A 133 -0.04 -8.51 9.74
N GLN A 134 0.02 -9.80 9.41
CA GLN A 134 0.72 -10.79 10.23
C GLN A 134 2.22 -10.77 9.99
N GLU A 135 2.96 -10.81 11.09
CA GLU A 135 4.41 -10.86 11.16
C GLU A 135 5.02 -12.00 10.34
N ARG A 136 4.33 -13.16 10.25
CA ARG A 136 4.75 -14.31 9.44
C ARG A 136 4.90 -14.00 7.95
N PHE A 137 4.26 -12.93 7.45
CA PHE A 137 4.32 -12.52 6.04
C PHE A 137 5.13 -11.23 5.80
N ARG A 138 5.69 -10.60 6.84
CA ARG A 138 6.45 -9.33 6.71
C ARG A 138 7.60 -9.39 5.69
N THR A 139 8.32 -10.50 5.59
CA THR A 139 9.42 -10.66 4.60
C THR A 139 8.92 -10.56 3.17
N VAL A 140 7.70 -11.03 2.90
CA VAL A 140 7.06 -10.93 1.58
C VAL A 140 6.59 -9.50 1.33
N VAL A 141 6.03 -8.83 2.34
CA VAL A 141 5.59 -7.43 2.26
C VAL A 141 6.75 -6.48 1.91
N ARG A 142 7.96 -6.74 2.41
CA ARG A 142 9.16 -5.93 2.13
C ARG A 142 9.45 -5.68 0.66
N SER A 143 9.19 -6.66 -0.22
CA SER A 143 9.43 -6.49 -1.65
C SER A 143 8.45 -5.53 -2.32
N PHE A 144 7.29 -5.26 -1.71
CA PHE A 144 6.27 -4.40 -2.30
C PHE A 144 6.48 -2.91 -2.01
N TYR A 145 7.26 -2.55 -0.98
CA TYR A 145 7.56 -1.14 -0.68
C TYR A 145 8.34 -0.45 -1.81
N ARG A 146 9.17 -1.19 -2.55
CA ARG A 146 9.94 -0.64 -3.66
C ARG A 146 8.99 -0.11 -4.74
N GLY A 147 9.23 1.11 -5.18
CA GLY A 147 8.39 1.80 -6.17
C GLY A 147 7.01 2.22 -5.67
N ALA A 148 6.72 2.13 -4.37
CA ALA A 148 5.50 2.68 -3.80
C ALA A 148 5.49 4.21 -3.98
N HIS A 149 4.40 4.73 -4.54
CA HIS A 149 4.15 6.16 -4.71
C HIS A 149 3.47 6.73 -3.47
N GLY A 150 2.63 5.93 -2.81
CA GLY A 150 1.98 6.25 -1.56
C GLY A 150 1.87 5.06 -0.62
N VAL A 151 1.86 5.31 0.69
CA VAL A 151 1.61 4.32 1.73
C VAL A 151 0.52 4.84 2.68
N ILE A 152 -0.51 4.03 2.90
CA ILE A 152 -1.56 4.23 3.90
C ILE A 152 -1.22 3.35 5.09
N VAL A 153 -0.93 3.95 6.24
CA VAL A 153 -0.70 3.24 7.50
C VAL A 153 -2.01 3.21 8.28
N VAL A 154 -2.53 2.02 8.54
CA VAL A 154 -3.85 1.82 9.15
C VAL A 154 -3.69 1.29 10.57
N TYR A 155 -4.41 1.89 11.51
CA TYR A 155 -4.65 1.33 12.85
C TYR A 155 -6.15 1.25 13.11
N ASP A 156 -6.53 0.56 14.19
CA ASP A 156 -7.91 0.45 14.65
C ASP A 156 -8.14 1.39 15.84
N VAL A 157 -9.15 2.25 15.77
CA VAL A 157 -9.43 3.22 16.85
C VAL A 157 -9.89 2.55 18.14
N THR A 158 -10.32 1.28 18.10
CA THR A 158 -10.69 0.50 19.29
C THR A 158 -9.51 -0.27 19.90
N ASP A 159 -8.34 -0.27 19.26
CA ASP A 159 -7.16 -1.03 19.68
C ASP A 159 -5.91 -0.14 19.83
N MET A 160 -5.58 0.18 21.07
CA MET A 160 -4.41 0.96 21.43
C MET A 160 -3.08 0.28 21.06
N GLU A 161 -3.02 -1.06 21.04
CA GLU A 161 -1.80 -1.77 20.64
C GLU A 161 -1.51 -1.54 19.14
N SER A 162 -2.55 -1.62 18.31
CA SER A 162 -2.44 -1.32 16.87
C SER A 162 -1.93 0.10 16.61
N PHE A 163 -2.35 1.07 17.45
CA PHE A 163 -1.89 2.45 17.38
C PHE A 163 -0.43 2.60 17.83
N ASN A 164 -0.02 1.97 18.93
CA ASN A 164 1.36 2.00 19.39
C ASN A 164 2.33 1.43 18.33
N ASN A 165 1.89 0.44 17.56
CA ASN A 165 2.66 -0.17 16.49
C ASN A 165 2.79 0.71 15.22
N VAL A 166 2.06 1.82 15.09
CA VAL A 166 2.13 2.74 13.93
C VAL A 166 3.54 3.27 13.70
N THR A 167 4.26 3.62 14.76
CA THR A 167 5.64 4.13 14.70
C THR A 167 6.58 3.15 13.99
N ARG A 168 6.48 1.87 14.36
CA ARG A 168 7.21 0.77 13.72
C ARG A 168 6.88 0.66 12.22
N TRP A 169 5.62 0.83 11.84
CA TRP A 169 5.23 0.80 10.43
C TRP A 169 5.84 1.98 9.64
N PHE A 170 5.86 3.18 10.21
CA PHE A 170 6.55 4.31 9.59
C PHE A 170 8.06 4.10 9.46
N ASP A 171 8.71 3.52 10.47
CA ASP A 171 10.13 3.17 10.40
C ASP A 171 10.40 2.14 9.29
N GLU A 172 9.51 1.18 9.08
CA GLU A 172 9.61 0.22 7.99
C GLU A 172 9.49 0.90 6.63
N VAL A 173 8.52 1.81 6.45
CA VAL A 173 8.39 2.60 5.22
C VAL A 173 9.62 3.45 4.97
N ALA A 174 10.14 4.13 6.00
CA ALA A 174 11.32 4.99 5.87
C ALA A 174 12.56 4.21 5.40
N ARG A 175 12.68 2.93 5.75
CA ARG A 175 13.79 2.06 5.31
C ARG A 175 13.69 1.62 3.85
N PHE A 176 12.49 1.45 3.30
CA PHE A 176 12.29 0.82 1.99
C PHE A 176 11.66 1.73 0.91
N SER A 177 11.04 2.84 1.30
CA SER A 177 10.39 3.79 0.39
C SER A 177 10.43 5.23 0.92
N THR A 178 11.56 5.89 0.70
CA THR A 178 11.83 7.26 1.19
C THR A 178 10.99 8.33 0.50
N HIS A 179 10.58 8.11 -0.75
CA HIS A 179 9.87 9.10 -1.58
C HIS A 179 8.35 8.91 -1.63
N ALA A 180 7.82 7.88 -0.96
CA ALA A 180 6.38 7.65 -0.90
C ALA A 180 5.71 8.71 -0.02
N VAL A 181 4.60 9.24 -0.52
CA VAL A 181 3.66 10.02 0.31
C VAL A 181 3.06 9.09 1.35
N LYS A 182 2.83 9.59 2.56
CA LYS A 182 2.29 8.79 3.67
C LYS A 182 1.06 9.47 4.22
N ILE A 183 0.06 8.68 4.61
CA ILE A 183 -1.05 9.13 5.45
C ILE A 183 -1.29 8.11 6.56
N LEU A 184 -1.79 8.60 7.69
CA LEU A 184 -2.25 7.79 8.81
C LEU A 184 -3.78 7.66 8.74
N VAL A 185 -4.29 6.44 8.88
CA VAL A 185 -5.72 6.14 8.88
C VAL A 185 -6.13 5.42 10.15
N GLY A 186 -7.03 6.02 10.92
CA GLY A 186 -7.68 5.38 12.07
C GLY A 186 -9.00 4.75 11.64
N ASN A 187 -9.06 3.44 11.49
CA ASN A 187 -10.23 2.73 11.00
C ASN A 187 -11.18 2.31 12.14
N LYS A 188 -12.41 1.91 11.78
CA LYS A 188 -13.50 1.51 12.69
C LYS A 188 -14.05 2.65 13.55
N SER A 189 -14.07 3.87 13.00
CA SER A 189 -14.64 5.06 13.66
C SER A 189 -16.13 4.94 13.99
N ASP A 190 -16.83 3.94 13.44
CA ASP A 190 -18.21 3.62 13.79
C ASP A 190 -18.37 3.06 15.21
N LEU A 191 -17.33 2.44 15.78
CA LEU A 191 -17.35 1.81 17.10
C LEU A 191 -17.01 2.81 18.22
N GLN A 192 -17.74 3.92 18.29
CA GLN A 192 -17.43 5.02 19.22
C GLN A 192 -17.47 4.61 20.70
N SER A 193 -18.36 3.69 21.08
CA SER A 193 -18.44 3.16 22.46
C SER A 193 -17.25 2.29 22.86
N GLU A 194 -16.52 1.76 21.88
CA GLU A 194 -15.36 0.88 22.09
C GLU A 194 -14.04 1.62 21.80
N ARG A 195 -14.09 2.94 21.56
CA ARG A 195 -12.91 3.73 21.22
C ARG A 195 -11.88 3.68 22.35
N ALA A 196 -10.71 3.14 22.03
CA ALA A 196 -9.54 3.14 22.92
C ALA A 196 -8.54 4.24 22.56
N VAL A 197 -8.52 4.69 21.30
CA VAL A 197 -7.60 5.71 20.79
C VAL A 197 -8.36 7.02 20.54
N PRO A 198 -8.14 8.06 21.36
CA PRO A 198 -8.65 9.39 21.09
C PRO A 198 -8.15 9.92 19.74
N THR A 199 -9.03 10.54 18.97
CA THR A 199 -8.71 11.14 17.65
C THR A 199 -7.52 12.09 17.71
N GLU A 200 -7.36 12.81 18.84
CA GLU A 200 -6.27 13.76 19.02
C GLU A 200 -4.89 13.10 19.00
N LEU A 201 -4.75 11.87 19.51
CA LEU A 201 -3.47 11.15 19.42
C LEU A 201 -3.09 10.85 17.97
N GLY A 202 -4.06 10.48 17.13
CA GLY A 202 -3.86 10.30 15.70
C GLY A 202 -3.38 11.57 15.01
N ARG A 203 -4.02 12.71 15.33
CA ARG A 203 -3.61 14.04 14.83
C ARG A 203 -2.22 14.44 15.28
N GLU A 204 -1.89 14.26 16.56
CA GLU A 204 -0.57 14.58 17.11
C GLU A 204 0.54 13.76 16.44
N VAL A 205 0.33 12.46 16.24
CA VAL A 205 1.27 11.59 15.52
C VAL A 205 1.43 12.07 14.08
N ALA A 206 0.33 12.32 13.37
CA ALA A 206 0.39 12.77 11.98
C ALA A 206 1.12 14.11 11.83
N LYS A 207 0.87 15.06 12.75
CA LYS A 207 1.59 16.34 12.82
C LYS A 207 3.08 16.14 13.06
N ARG A 208 3.46 15.24 13.98
CA ARG A 208 4.87 14.92 14.28
C ARG A 208 5.60 14.37 13.06
N TYR A 209 4.95 13.54 12.26
CA TYR A 209 5.52 12.97 11.04
C TYR A 209 5.36 13.85 9.79
N GLY A 210 4.58 14.93 9.87
CA GLY A 210 4.28 15.81 8.73
C GLY A 210 3.47 15.11 7.64
N ILE A 211 2.50 14.27 8.03
CA ILE A 211 1.67 13.44 7.15
C ILE A 211 0.19 13.77 7.33
N GLY A 212 -0.65 13.40 6.36
CA GLY A 212 -2.10 13.53 6.49
C GLY A 212 -2.69 12.51 7.48
N PHE A 213 -3.81 12.86 8.11
CA PHE A 213 -4.57 11.98 9.00
C PHE A 213 -6.05 11.96 8.61
N VAL A 214 -6.67 10.78 8.65
CA VAL A 214 -8.11 10.59 8.41
C VAL A 214 -8.62 9.46 9.30
N GLU A 215 -9.72 9.67 10.03
CA GLU A 215 -10.47 8.55 10.61
C GLU A 215 -11.51 8.03 9.62
N THR A 216 -11.63 6.70 9.50
CA THR A 216 -12.48 6.04 8.53
C THR A 216 -13.34 4.96 9.18
N SER A 217 -14.46 4.64 8.53
CA SER A 217 -15.23 3.44 8.82
C SER A 217 -15.47 2.67 7.53
N ALA A 218 -14.81 1.52 7.39
CA ALA A 218 -15.08 0.61 6.28
C ALA A 218 -16.53 0.05 6.32
N LEU A 219 -17.15 -0.03 7.51
CA LEU A 219 -18.53 -0.47 7.67
C LEU A 219 -19.50 0.54 7.05
N THR A 220 -19.40 1.82 7.45
CA THR A 220 -20.33 2.89 7.05
C THR A 220 -19.89 3.64 5.78
N SER A 221 -18.73 3.31 5.23
CA SER A 221 -18.05 4.03 4.13
C SER A 221 -17.56 5.44 4.51
N GLN A 222 -17.67 5.84 5.78
CA GLN A 222 -17.24 7.16 6.22
C GLN A 222 -15.75 7.38 5.92
N ASN A 223 -15.45 8.47 5.19
CA ASN A 223 -14.11 8.93 4.83
C ASN A 223 -13.22 7.93 4.08
N VAL A 224 -13.76 6.78 3.63
CA VAL A 224 -12.97 5.76 2.94
C VAL A 224 -12.44 6.33 1.62
N GLU A 225 -13.32 6.90 0.79
CA GLU A 225 -12.92 7.55 -0.46
C GLU A 225 -11.94 8.71 -0.23
N GLN A 226 -12.19 9.52 0.79
CA GLN A 226 -11.33 10.64 1.17
C GLN A 226 -9.89 10.18 1.47
N ALA A 227 -9.68 9.05 2.15
CA ALA A 227 -8.35 8.55 2.45
C ALA A 227 -7.55 8.21 1.16
N PHE A 228 -8.17 7.55 0.19
CA PHE A 228 -7.50 7.18 -1.07
C PHE A 228 -7.32 8.38 -2.02
N ILE A 229 -8.27 9.32 -2.05
CA ILE A 229 -8.12 10.56 -2.82
C ILE A 229 -7.02 11.44 -2.22
N THR A 230 -6.96 11.57 -0.89
CA THR A 230 -5.95 12.40 -0.20
C THR A 230 -4.54 11.97 -0.56
N ILE A 231 -4.25 10.67 -0.61
CA ILE A 231 -2.90 10.21 -0.95
C ILE A 231 -2.56 10.43 -2.43
N ALA A 232 -3.53 10.26 -3.34
CA ALA A 232 -3.35 10.56 -4.76
C ALA A 232 -3.12 12.06 -5.00
N TYR A 233 -3.89 12.90 -4.32
CA TYR A 233 -3.78 14.36 -4.33
C TYR A 233 -2.40 14.80 -3.83
N LEU A 234 -2.00 14.37 -2.64
CA LEU A 234 -0.69 14.68 -2.06
C LEU A 234 0.47 14.20 -2.96
N LYS A 235 0.26 13.14 -3.76
CA LYS A 235 1.26 12.68 -4.71
C LYS A 235 1.38 13.59 -5.93
N ILE A 236 0.26 14.14 -6.44
CA ILE A 236 0.26 15.14 -7.52
C ILE A 236 0.85 16.46 -7.04
N GLN A 237 0.41 16.92 -5.87
CA GLN A 237 0.81 18.20 -5.27
C GLN A 237 2.24 18.22 -4.73
N ASN A 238 3.04 17.19 -5.00
CA ASN A 238 4.48 17.15 -4.73
C ASN A 238 5.30 18.08 -5.66
N ARG A 239 4.75 19.29 -5.86
CA ARG A 239 5.41 20.58 -6.07
C ARG A 239 4.83 21.60 -5.06
N ALA A 240 5.39 21.58 -3.86
CA ALA A 240 5.60 22.72 -2.95
C ALA A 240 4.50 23.31 -2.02
N THR A 241 3.20 22.92 -1.99
CA THR A 241 2.24 23.83 -1.29
C THR A 241 1.06 23.27 -0.48
N PHE A 242 1.18 22.19 0.31
CA PHE A 242 0.00 21.71 1.09
C PHE A 242 0.26 21.20 2.53
N GLN A 243 1.22 21.77 3.26
CA GLN A 243 1.45 21.39 4.66
C GLN A 243 0.41 21.90 5.67
N ASN A 244 -0.53 22.80 5.29
CA ASN A 244 -1.38 23.51 6.26
C ASN A 244 -2.88 23.18 6.26
N GLN A 245 -3.38 22.26 5.43
CA GLN A 245 -4.84 22.05 5.29
C GLN A 245 -5.37 20.63 5.57
N ILE A 246 -4.51 19.64 5.89
CA ILE A 246 -4.95 18.24 6.09
C ILE A 246 -4.74 17.79 7.55
N ILE A 247 -5.03 18.69 8.50
CA ILE A 247 -5.33 18.33 9.88
C ILE A 247 -6.82 18.64 10.06
N LEU A 248 -7.68 17.72 9.65
CA LEU A 248 -9.12 17.73 9.96
C LEU A 248 -9.38 16.75 11.13
#